data_AF-A0A921KZG5-F1
#
_entry.id   AF-A0A921KZG5-F1
#
_cell.length_a   1.000
_cell.length_b   1.000
_cell.length_c   1.000
_cell.angle_alpha   90.00
_cell.angle_beta   90.00
_cell.angle_gamma   90.00
#
_symmetry.space_group_name_H-M   'P 1'
#
loop_
_entity.id
_entity.type
_entity.pdbx_description
1 polymer ?
#
loop_
_entity_poly.entity_id
_entity_poly.type
_entity_poly.pdbx_seq_one_letter_code
_entity_poly.pdbx_strand_id
1 'polypeptide(L)'
;MKRFTRVTIKMLCLSIIGATSSLSMAQTKENEKLIPFGDFNSWMVRIIDESFVIGGNTKTLYEIAPVDTIIGDKPYISSTVSPWRTSNVMAKVSGITKCSISVFPEKRDDGYCVRVETLMEKCKVLGIVNITVLVPGTIYLGQMHEPIKDTKNPQSKLNAGIPFTETPKAVVFDYKMETPGTDHRIKATGFSKIVDVPGRDSAEVYIILQKRWEDEKGNVYAKRIGTAIERLSENTPDWKNDHRLNVLYGDPTNQPGSKSYMQLIPKEQSLYCINSKGKSVPVEEIGWGDTNDKPTHLFLRVSSSYGEAYIGTVGNKLWVDNVRLAY
;
A
#
# COMPACT_ATOMS: atom_id res chain seq x y z
N MET A 1 47.11 -84.05 -38.13
CA MET A 1 47.58 -83.77 -36.76
C MET A 1 47.50 -82.27 -36.49
N LYS A 2 47.08 -81.93 -35.26
CA LYS A 2 47.08 -80.61 -34.60
C LYS A 2 45.95 -79.63 -34.92
N ARG A 3 45.17 -79.45 -33.84
CA ARG A 3 44.13 -78.46 -33.48
C ARG A 3 44.62 -77.00 -33.55
N PHE A 4 43.67 -76.10 -33.24
CA PHE A 4 43.74 -74.68 -32.83
C PHE A 4 43.23 -73.73 -33.93
N THR A 5 42.25 -72.82 -33.79
CA THR A 5 41.33 -72.41 -32.70
C THR A 5 40.22 -71.58 -33.34
N ARG A 6 39.00 -71.63 -32.78
CA ARG A 6 37.88 -70.72 -33.09
C ARG A 6 38.25 -69.26 -32.78
N VAL A 7 37.84 -68.32 -33.63
CA VAL A 7 37.34 -67.01 -33.18
C VAL A 7 36.14 -66.60 -34.03
N THR A 8 35.00 -66.49 -33.35
CA THR A 8 33.71 -66.04 -33.85
C THR A 8 33.68 -64.52 -33.87
N ILE A 9 33.43 -63.89 -35.02
CA ILE A 9 33.18 -62.45 -35.10
C ILE A 9 31.70 -62.24 -34.70
N LYS A 10 31.46 -61.75 -33.48
CA LYS A 10 30.18 -61.17 -33.08
C LYS A 10 30.24 -59.66 -33.28
N MET A 11 29.40 -59.17 -34.18
CA MET A 11 29.16 -57.75 -34.46
C MET A 11 28.54 -57.10 -33.22
N LEU A 12 29.21 -56.09 -32.66
CA LEU A 12 28.73 -55.32 -31.51
C LEU A 12 28.12 -54.00 -32.02
N CYS A 13 26.80 -53.92 -32.08
CA CYS A 13 26.10 -52.64 -32.24
C CYS A 13 26.13 -51.90 -30.90
N LEU A 14 26.91 -50.82 -30.84
CA LEU A 14 27.02 -49.95 -29.67
C LEU A 14 25.89 -48.90 -29.71
N SER A 15 24.76 -49.20 -29.07
CA SER A 15 23.73 -48.20 -28.79
C SER A 15 24.07 -47.47 -27.49
N ILE A 16 24.63 -46.26 -27.59
CA ILE A 16 24.83 -45.35 -26.46
C ILE A 16 23.48 -44.71 -26.13
N ILE A 17 22.80 -45.21 -25.10
CA ILE A 17 21.69 -44.49 -24.46
C ILE A 17 22.32 -43.58 -23.41
N GLY A 18 22.51 -42.31 -23.74
CA GLY A 18 22.90 -41.28 -22.78
C GLY A 18 21.72 -40.98 -21.86
N ALA A 19 21.76 -41.51 -20.64
CA ALA A 19 20.87 -41.06 -19.57
C ALA A 19 21.35 -39.69 -19.07
N THR A 20 20.84 -38.61 -19.66
CA THR A 20 20.94 -37.28 -19.05
C THR A 20 19.99 -37.25 -17.85
N SER A 21 20.52 -37.44 -16.66
CA SER A 21 19.80 -37.16 -15.41
C SER A 21 19.58 -35.65 -15.30
N SER A 22 18.40 -35.17 -15.66
CA SER A 22 17.93 -33.83 -15.34
C SER A 22 17.76 -33.73 -13.83
N LEU A 23 18.75 -33.16 -13.15
CA LEU A 23 18.59 -32.64 -11.79
C LEU A 23 17.59 -31.48 -11.87
N SER A 24 16.31 -31.77 -11.65
CA SER A 24 15.35 -30.71 -11.32
C SER A 24 15.74 -30.19 -9.95
N MET A 25 16.38 -29.01 -9.89
CA MET A 25 16.43 -28.23 -8.66
C MET A 25 14.98 -27.91 -8.32
N ALA A 26 14.42 -28.64 -7.36
CA ALA A 26 13.19 -28.23 -6.71
C ALA A 26 13.49 -26.88 -6.07
N GLN A 27 13.00 -25.80 -6.69
CA GLN A 27 12.98 -24.48 -6.09
C GLN A 27 12.12 -24.63 -4.84
N THR A 28 12.74 -24.63 -3.66
CA THR A 28 12.02 -24.52 -2.40
C THR A 28 11.21 -23.22 -2.49
N LYS A 29 9.88 -23.33 -2.59
CA LYS A 29 9.01 -22.15 -2.62
C LYS A 29 9.28 -21.37 -1.34
N GLU A 30 9.72 -20.12 -1.48
CA GLU A 30 9.92 -19.18 -0.37
C GLU A 30 8.64 -19.15 0.48
N ASN A 31 8.77 -19.02 1.82
CA ASN A 31 7.59 -19.06 2.67
C ASN A 31 6.86 -17.71 2.54
N GLU A 32 5.70 -17.70 1.90
CA GLU A 32 4.87 -16.51 1.76
C GLU A 32 3.68 -16.56 2.71
N LYS A 33 3.49 -15.49 3.48
CA LYS A 33 2.35 -15.31 4.39
C LYS A 33 1.46 -14.18 3.90
N LEU A 34 0.17 -14.46 3.72
CA LEU A 34 -0.84 -13.43 3.45
C LEU A 34 -0.94 -12.47 4.63
N ILE A 35 -0.94 -11.16 4.36
CA ILE A 35 -1.36 -10.17 5.35
C ILE A 35 -2.87 -10.38 5.54
N PRO A 36 -3.42 -10.48 6.77
CA PRO A 36 -4.85 -10.72 6.97
C PRO A 36 -5.73 -9.82 6.10
N PHE A 37 -6.65 -10.42 5.34
CA PHE A 37 -7.54 -9.75 4.37
C PHE A 37 -6.83 -9.02 3.21
N GLY A 38 -5.56 -9.33 2.97
CA GLY A 38 -4.77 -8.82 1.84
C GLY A 38 -5.11 -9.46 0.50
N ASP A 39 -6.01 -10.45 0.47
CA ASP A 39 -6.67 -11.00 -0.72
C ASP A 39 -7.90 -10.19 -1.14
N PHE A 40 -8.23 -9.14 -0.36
CA PHE A 40 -9.31 -8.19 -0.60
C PHE A 40 -10.67 -8.79 -0.99
N ASN A 41 -11.00 -9.99 -0.50
CA ASN A 41 -12.30 -10.62 -0.71
C ASN A 41 -13.35 -10.23 0.34
N SER A 42 -12.94 -9.54 1.42
CA SER A 42 -13.80 -9.20 2.55
C SER A 42 -13.96 -7.68 2.70
N TRP A 43 -15.21 -7.21 2.54
CA TRP A 43 -15.53 -5.79 2.58
C TRP A 43 -16.70 -5.49 3.51
N MET A 44 -16.49 -4.50 4.37
CA MET A 44 -17.53 -3.82 5.12
C MET A 44 -17.94 -2.56 4.37
N VAL A 45 -19.22 -2.24 4.46
CA VAL A 45 -19.81 -1.06 3.83
C VAL A 45 -20.33 -0.11 4.90
N ARG A 46 -20.09 1.19 4.73
CA ARG A 46 -20.68 2.25 5.56
C ARG A 46 -21.63 3.08 4.73
N ILE A 47 -22.89 3.18 5.15
CA ILE A 47 -23.94 3.95 4.47
C ILE A 47 -24.19 5.21 5.29
N ILE A 48 -23.86 6.36 4.72
CA ILE A 48 -23.86 7.64 5.43
C ILE A 48 -24.59 8.69 4.61
N ASP A 49 -25.56 9.35 5.23
CA ASP A 49 -26.22 10.52 4.65
C ASP A 49 -25.36 11.77 4.87
N GLU A 50 -24.97 12.41 3.78
CA GLU A 50 -24.33 13.72 3.81
C GLU A 50 -25.33 14.80 4.23
N SER A 51 -24.84 15.91 4.79
CA SER A 51 -25.74 16.97 5.25
C SER A 51 -26.54 17.61 4.10
N PHE A 52 -27.80 17.95 4.36
CA PHE A 52 -28.69 18.59 3.37
C PHE A 52 -28.10 19.87 2.76
N VAL A 53 -27.37 20.66 3.57
CA VAL A 53 -26.70 21.90 3.16
C VAL A 53 -25.68 21.71 2.02
N ILE A 54 -25.22 20.47 1.79
CA ILE A 54 -24.31 20.10 0.70
C ILE A 54 -24.95 19.14 -0.33
N GLY A 55 -26.27 19.03 -0.32
CA GLY A 55 -27.06 18.23 -1.27
C GLY A 55 -27.72 16.98 -0.69
N GLY A 56 -27.37 16.57 0.54
CA GLY A 56 -28.09 15.48 1.23
C GLY A 56 -27.90 14.08 0.62
N ASN A 57 -26.81 13.84 -0.12
CA ASN A 57 -26.60 12.57 -0.80
C ASN A 57 -26.25 11.45 0.19
N THR A 58 -26.81 10.26 0.00
CA THR A 58 -26.32 9.04 0.65
C THR A 58 -25.04 8.57 -0.04
N LYS A 59 -24.00 8.30 0.76
CA LYS A 59 -22.70 7.81 0.31
C LYS A 59 -22.40 6.45 0.90
N THR A 60 -21.71 5.63 0.10
CA THR A 60 -21.31 4.27 0.43
C THR A 60 -19.78 4.22 0.51
N LEU A 61 -19.22 4.08 1.71
CA LEU A 61 -17.77 3.94 1.91
C LEU A 61 -17.45 2.46 2.06
N TYR A 62 -16.32 2.05 1.48
CA TYR A 62 -15.86 0.68 1.50
C TYR A 62 -14.65 0.53 2.43
N GLU A 63 -14.64 -0.52 3.24
CA GLU A 63 -13.59 -0.82 4.19
C GLU A 63 -13.20 -2.29 4.08
N ILE A 64 -11.89 -2.58 4.07
CA ILE A 64 -11.38 -3.96 3.99
C ILE A 64 -11.54 -4.59 5.38
N ALA A 65 -12.66 -5.26 5.62
CA ALA A 65 -12.96 -5.95 6.88
C ALA A 65 -14.12 -6.94 6.69
N PRO A 66 -14.10 -8.12 7.33
CA PRO A 66 -15.18 -9.10 7.30
C PRO A 66 -16.25 -8.81 8.37
N VAL A 67 -16.76 -7.58 8.44
CA VAL A 67 -17.73 -7.17 9.48
C VAL A 67 -18.97 -6.53 8.88
N ASP A 68 -20.04 -6.49 9.65
CA ASP A 68 -21.35 -6.01 9.19
C ASP A 68 -21.35 -4.54 8.76
N THR A 69 -22.32 -4.20 7.92
CA THR A 69 -22.59 -2.84 7.45
C THR A 69 -22.82 -1.88 8.62
N ILE A 70 -22.21 -0.70 8.53
CA ILE A 70 -22.44 0.41 9.47
C ILE A 70 -23.38 1.42 8.82
N ILE A 71 -24.52 1.71 9.46
CA ILE A 71 -25.46 2.74 9.02
C ILE A 71 -25.33 3.99 9.89
N GLY A 72 -25.32 5.15 9.24
CA GLY A 72 -25.21 6.46 9.86
C GLY A 72 -23.78 6.97 9.98
N ASP A 73 -23.62 8.21 10.42
CA ASP A 73 -22.34 8.93 10.50
C ASP A 73 -21.48 8.54 11.72
N LYS A 74 -21.54 7.27 12.12
CA LYS A 74 -20.70 6.72 13.19
C LYS A 74 -19.23 6.78 12.77
N PRO A 75 -18.36 7.41 13.57
CA PRO A 75 -16.93 7.42 13.29
C PRO A 75 -16.34 6.01 13.27
N TYR A 76 -15.50 5.72 12.27
CA TYR A 76 -14.84 4.43 12.12
C TYR A 76 -13.31 4.56 12.22
N ILE A 77 -12.77 4.06 13.33
CA ILE A 77 -11.32 4.14 13.62
C ILE A 77 -10.56 3.02 12.94
N SER A 78 -10.95 1.78 13.20
CA SER A 78 -10.41 0.56 12.58
C SER A 78 -11.31 -0.65 12.84
N SER A 79 -11.04 -1.73 12.12
CA SER A 79 -11.59 -3.05 12.45
C SER A 79 -10.83 -3.64 13.66
N THR A 80 -11.48 -4.56 14.37
CA THR A 80 -10.84 -5.37 15.42
C THR A 80 -10.12 -6.60 14.86
N VAL A 81 -10.40 -6.98 13.60
CA VAL A 81 -9.85 -8.18 12.96
C VAL A 81 -9.01 -7.86 11.74
N SER A 82 -9.34 -6.80 10.99
CA SER A 82 -8.57 -6.37 9.82
C SER A 82 -7.57 -5.26 10.17
N PRO A 83 -6.30 -5.38 9.75
CA PRO A 83 -5.30 -4.35 9.99
C PRO A 83 -5.39 -3.18 8.99
N TRP A 84 -6.26 -3.28 7.98
CA TRP A 84 -6.36 -2.34 6.88
C TRP A 84 -7.25 -1.13 7.20
N ARG A 85 -6.83 0.03 6.69
CA ARG A 85 -7.66 1.22 6.52
C ARG A 85 -7.58 1.73 5.10
N THR A 86 -8.55 2.54 4.76
CA THR A 86 -8.68 3.19 3.46
C THR A 86 -8.67 4.71 3.62
N SER A 87 -8.47 5.43 2.53
CA SER A 87 -8.71 6.88 2.43
C SER A 87 -10.19 7.23 2.29
N ASN A 88 -11.10 6.24 2.32
CA ASN A 88 -12.53 6.50 2.43
C ASN A 88 -12.81 7.01 3.84
N VAL A 89 -13.27 8.25 3.96
CA VAL A 89 -13.43 8.91 5.25
C VAL A 89 -14.72 9.70 5.33
N MET A 90 -15.23 9.81 6.54
CA MET A 90 -16.27 10.76 6.89
C MET A 90 -15.65 11.96 7.60
N ALA A 91 -15.90 13.14 7.05
CA ALA A 91 -15.58 14.42 7.66
C ALA A 91 -16.82 15.02 8.32
N LYS A 92 -16.66 15.57 9.52
CA LYS A 92 -17.69 16.31 10.24
C LYS A 92 -17.14 17.65 10.70
N VAL A 93 -17.36 18.68 9.89
CA VAL A 93 -16.81 20.02 10.09
C VAL A 93 -17.95 20.99 10.38
N SER A 94 -17.95 21.62 11.56
CA SER A 94 -19.01 22.54 11.97
C SER A 94 -20.43 21.96 11.83
N GLY A 95 -20.59 20.67 12.14
CA GLY A 95 -21.87 19.94 12.02
C GLY A 95 -22.22 19.44 10.62
N ILE A 96 -21.41 19.75 9.61
CA ILE A 96 -21.60 19.28 8.23
C ILE A 96 -20.89 17.95 8.03
N THR A 97 -21.65 16.90 7.75
CA THR A 97 -21.18 15.56 7.39
C THR A 97 -20.95 15.48 5.88
N LYS A 98 -19.72 15.16 5.47
CA LYS A 98 -19.30 14.92 4.08
C LYS A 98 -18.49 13.63 4.04
N CYS A 99 -18.71 12.81 3.03
CA CYS A 99 -17.90 11.63 2.80
C CYS A 99 -16.91 11.86 1.64
N SER A 100 -15.75 11.22 1.68
CA SER A 100 -14.85 11.14 0.53
C SER A 100 -14.58 9.68 0.23
N ILE A 101 -14.64 9.30 -1.04
CA ILE A 101 -14.48 7.91 -1.48
C ILE A 101 -13.46 7.90 -2.61
N SER A 102 -12.39 7.15 -2.45
CA SER A 102 -11.31 6.98 -3.43
C SER A 102 -10.75 5.55 -3.47
N VAL A 103 -11.35 4.64 -2.70
CA VAL A 103 -11.00 3.22 -2.64
C VAL A 103 -12.27 2.39 -2.86
N PHE A 104 -12.18 1.40 -3.74
CA PHE A 104 -13.32 0.61 -4.18
C PHE A 104 -12.98 -0.88 -4.20
N PRO A 105 -13.90 -1.77 -3.80
CA PRO A 105 -13.86 -3.16 -4.23
C PRO A 105 -14.12 -3.22 -5.74
N GLU A 106 -13.36 -4.05 -6.45
CA GLU A 106 -13.64 -4.36 -7.84
C GLU A 106 -13.51 -5.86 -8.09
N LYS A 107 -14.40 -6.41 -8.91
CA LYS A 107 -14.43 -7.85 -9.16
C LYS A 107 -13.14 -8.30 -9.86
N ARG A 108 -12.57 -9.40 -9.37
CA ARG A 108 -11.47 -10.12 -10.01
C ARG A 108 -11.77 -11.62 -9.92
N ASP A 109 -12.00 -12.24 -11.08
CA ASP A 109 -12.41 -13.64 -11.17
C ASP A 109 -13.65 -13.91 -10.29
N ASP A 110 -13.57 -14.89 -9.39
CA ASP A 110 -14.63 -15.24 -8.42
C ASP A 110 -14.59 -14.39 -7.14
N GLY A 111 -13.61 -13.52 -7.00
CA GLY A 111 -13.36 -12.68 -5.83
C GLY A 111 -13.36 -11.19 -6.14
N TYR A 112 -12.66 -10.44 -5.29
CA TYR A 112 -12.49 -9.00 -5.36
C TYR A 112 -11.04 -8.62 -5.17
N CYS A 113 -10.66 -7.51 -5.78
CA CYS A 113 -9.41 -6.80 -5.53
C CYS A 113 -9.74 -5.39 -5.00
N VAL A 114 -8.71 -4.66 -4.57
CA VAL A 114 -8.85 -3.23 -4.27
C VAL A 114 -8.48 -2.41 -5.50
N ARG A 115 -9.29 -1.39 -5.79
CA ARG A 115 -8.92 -0.28 -6.68
C ARG A 115 -8.77 1.00 -5.88
N VAL A 116 -7.59 1.60 -5.93
CA VAL A 116 -7.36 2.96 -5.44
C VAL A 116 -7.31 3.93 -6.61
N GLU A 117 -8.00 5.06 -6.52
CA GLU A 117 -8.10 6.04 -7.61
C GLU A 117 -7.84 7.48 -7.14
N THR A 118 -7.06 8.23 -7.91
CA THR A 118 -6.93 9.67 -7.72
C THR A 118 -8.08 10.39 -8.40
N LEU A 119 -8.91 11.09 -7.62
CA LEU A 119 -10.10 11.77 -8.13
C LEU A 119 -10.32 13.16 -7.52
N MET A 120 -11.23 13.91 -8.13
CA MET A 120 -11.68 15.19 -7.62
C MET A 120 -12.95 15.02 -6.79
N GLU A 121 -12.85 15.25 -5.48
CA GLU A 121 -14.01 15.35 -4.61
C GLU A 121 -14.56 16.78 -4.67
N LYS A 122 -15.84 16.89 -5.05
CA LYS A 122 -16.52 18.18 -5.21
C LYS A 122 -17.64 18.29 -4.20
N CYS A 123 -17.73 19.44 -3.56
CA CYS A 123 -18.79 19.78 -2.64
C CYS A 123 -19.30 21.19 -2.94
N LYS A 124 -20.62 21.36 -3.01
CA LYS A 124 -21.27 22.66 -3.10
C LYS A 124 -22.00 22.96 -1.80
N VAL A 125 -21.59 23.98 -1.07
CA VAL A 125 -22.29 24.41 0.15
C VAL A 125 -23.37 25.43 -0.23
N LEU A 126 -24.61 25.13 0.11
CA LEU A 126 -25.81 25.93 -0.21
C LEU A 126 -25.94 26.30 -1.70
N GLY A 127 -25.35 25.51 -2.59
CA GLY A 127 -25.32 25.77 -4.04
C GLY A 127 -24.38 26.90 -4.49
N ILE A 128 -23.75 27.64 -3.57
CA ILE A 128 -23.01 28.88 -3.84
C ILE A 128 -21.50 28.68 -3.75
N VAL A 129 -21.02 27.96 -2.73
CA VAL A 129 -19.58 27.80 -2.47
C VAL A 129 -19.10 26.47 -3.03
N ASN A 130 -18.23 26.52 -4.05
CA ASN A 130 -17.58 25.34 -4.62
C ASN A 130 -16.32 25.01 -3.83
N ILE A 131 -16.25 23.78 -3.33
CA ILE A 131 -15.07 23.17 -2.73
C ILE A 131 -14.64 22.05 -3.66
N THR A 132 -13.36 22.02 -3.99
CA THR A 132 -12.80 21.00 -4.88
C THR A 132 -11.47 20.52 -4.31
N VAL A 133 -11.43 19.25 -3.93
CA VAL A 133 -10.27 18.60 -3.30
C VAL A 133 -9.80 17.49 -4.21
N LEU A 134 -8.49 17.40 -4.47
CA LEU A 134 -7.91 16.21 -5.09
C LEU A 134 -7.64 15.18 -4.00
N VAL A 135 -8.10 13.96 -4.22
CA VAL A 135 -8.00 12.87 -3.25
C VAL A 135 -7.34 11.68 -3.92
N PRO A 136 -6.07 11.36 -3.59
CA PRO A 136 -5.48 10.08 -3.93
C PRO A 136 -6.20 8.96 -3.17
N GLY A 137 -6.50 7.86 -3.87
CA GLY A 137 -6.91 6.62 -3.26
C GLY A 137 -5.75 6.02 -2.50
N THR A 138 -5.97 5.56 -1.28
CA THR A 138 -4.93 4.92 -0.48
C THR A 138 -5.51 3.83 0.40
N ILE A 139 -4.85 2.67 0.45
CA ILE A 139 -4.99 1.71 1.53
C ILE A 139 -3.69 1.60 2.31
N TYR A 140 -3.80 1.31 3.61
CA TYR A 140 -2.65 1.21 4.47
C TYR A 140 -2.93 0.35 5.70
N LEU A 141 -1.86 -0.15 6.33
CA LEU A 141 -1.94 -0.80 7.63
C LEU A 141 -1.94 0.26 8.73
N GLY A 142 -2.93 0.23 9.62
CA GLY A 142 -3.05 1.18 10.72
C GLY A 142 -4.48 1.57 11.07
N GLN A 143 -4.67 2.81 11.50
CA GLN A 143 -5.97 3.35 11.93
C GLN A 143 -6.18 4.78 11.41
N MET A 144 -7.44 5.23 11.40
CA MET A 144 -7.81 6.61 11.05
C MET A 144 -8.52 7.28 12.22
N HIS A 145 -8.14 8.51 12.55
CA HIS A 145 -8.84 9.36 13.52
C HIS A 145 -10.01 10.05 12.87
N GLU A 146 -11.11 9.31 12.77
CA GLU A 146 -12.39 9.80 12.28
C GLU A 146 -13.28 10.30 13.45
N PRO A 147 -14.15 11.32 13.28
CA PRO A 147 -14.41 12.13 12.08
C PRO A 147 -13.26 13.08 11.74
N ILE A 148 -13.03 13.26 10.44
CA ILE A 148 -12.12 14.29 9.97
C ILE A 148 -12.74 15.65 10.27
N LYS A 149 -12.04 16.48 11.05
CA LYS A 149 -12.56 17.78 11.53
C LYS A 149 -12.09 18.97 10.70
N ASP A 150 -11.08 18.76 9.86
CA ASP A 150 -10.44 19.78 9.03
C ASP A 150 -9.53 19.13 7.99
N THR A 151 -9.10 19.90 6.99
CA THR A 151 -8.20 19.45 5.92
C THR A 151 -6.72 19.73 6.21
N LYS A 152 -6.38 20.24 7.40
CA LYS A 152 -5.00 20.59 7.76
C LYS A 152 -4.27 19.35 8.27
N ASN A 153 -3.00 19.25 7.89
CA ASN A 153 -2.12 18.13 8.23
C ASN A 153 -2.81 16.75 8.14
N PRO A 154 -3.17 16.29 6.92
CA PRO A 154 -3.89 15.03 6.75
C PRO A 154 -3.17 13.84 7.37
N GLN A 155 -1.83 13.84 7.33
CA GLN A 155 -1.01 12.78 7.91
C GLN A 155 -1.26 12.61 9.42
N SER A 156 -1.52 13.70 10.16
CA SER A 156 -1.86 13.64 11.59
C SER A 156 -3.17 12.91 11.92
N LYS A 157 -4.02 12.66 10.91
CA LYS A 157 -5.27 11.91 11.08
C LYS A 157 -5.03 10.41 10.99
N LEU A 158 -3.87 9.95 10.51
CA LEU A 158 -3.51 8.54 10.46
C LEU A 158 -2.78 8.12 11.73
N ASN A 159 -3.05 6.90 12.18
CA ASN A 159 -2.15 6.13 13.04
C ASN A 159 -1.44 5.11 12.15
N ALA A 160 -0.26 5.44 11.67
CA ALA A 160 0.43 4.72 10.61
C ALA A 160 1.20 3.50 11.14
N GLY A 161 0.87 2.33 10.58
CA GLY A 161 1.54 1.06 10.84
C GLY A 161 0.87 0.22 11.92
N ILE A 162 1.32 -1.03 12.03
CA ILE A 162 0.87 -2.01 13.01
C ILE A 162 2.07 -2.57 13.78
N PRO A 163 1.87 -3.07 15.02
CA PRO A 163 2.89 -3.84 15.70
C PRO A 163 3.38 -5.02 14.85
N PHE A 164 4.69 -5.14 14.70
CA PHE A 164 5.28 -6.17 13.84
C PHE A 164 6.76 -6.39 14.19
N THR A 165 7.17 -7.65 14.34
CA THR A 165 8.51 -8.02 14.81
C THR A 165 9.24 -9.02 13.90
N GLU A 166 8.64 -9.40 12.78
CA GLU A 166 9.28 -10.31 11.82
C GLU A 166 10.17 -9.55 10.83
N THR A 167 10.95 -10.28 10.02
CA THR A 167 11.92 -9.71 9.06
C THR A 167 11.68 -10.31 7.67
N PRO A 168 10.66 -9.84 6.92
CA PRO A 168 10.37 -10.35 5.58
C PRO A 168 11.44 -9.90 4.57
N LYS A 169 11.72 -10.74 3.58
CA LYS A 169 12.63 -10.44 2.47
C LYS A 169 11.96 -9.62 1.38
N ALA A 170 10.64 -9.70 1.25
CA ALA A 170 9.87 -8.92 0.28
C ALA A 170 8.41 -8.77 0.68
N VAL A 171 7.78 -7.76 0.08
CA VAL A 171 6.33 -7.74 -0.12
C VAL A 171 6.03 -8.28 -1.52
N VAL A 172 5.04 -9.16 -1.62
CA VAL A 172 4.57 -9.75 -2.87
C VAL A 172 3.11 -9.37 -3.05
N PHE A 173 2.72 -8.93 -4.24
CA PHE A 173 1.35 -8.56 -4.55
C PHE A 173 1.06 -8.68 -6.05
N ASP A 174 -0.21 -8.80 -6.40
CA ASP A 174 -0.63 -8.67 -7.78
C ASP A 174 -1.03 -7.22 -8.05
N TYR A 175 -0.78 -6.71 -9.25
CA TYR A 175 -1.26 -5.38 -9.63
C TYR A 175 -1.58 -5.22 -11.11
N LYS A 176 -2.39 -4.20 -11.39
CA LYS A 176 -2.49 -3.55 -12.70
C LYS A 176 -2.63 -2.04 -12.50
N MET A 177 -2.18 -1.24 -13.46
CA MET A 177 -2.16 0.22 -13.37
C MET A 177 -2.74 0.83 -14.64
N GLU A 178 -3.63 1.80 -14.44
CA GLU A 178 -4.12 2.69 -15.49
C GLU A 178 -3.74 4.12 -15.10
N THR A 179 -3.06 4.83 -15.99
CA THR A 179 -2.71 6.23 -15.86
C THR A 179 -3.07 6.98 -17.14
N PRO A 180 -3.57 8.23 -17.03
CA PRO A 180 -3.71 9.12 -18.18
C PRO A 180 -2.38 9.42 -18.89
N GLY A 181 -1.23 9.13 -18.28
CA GLY A 181 0.08 9.30 -18.90
C GLY A 181 0.48 10.77 -19.07
N THR A 182 -0.10 11.68 -18.28
CA THR A 182 0.18 13.11 -18.38
C THR A 182 1.42 13.50 -17.57
N ASP A 183 2.28 14.34 -18.15
CA ASP A 183 3.46 14.90 -17.47
C ASP A 183 3.15 16.12 -16.58
N HIS A 184 1.93 16.20 -16.09
CA HIS A 184 1.51 17.22 -15.13
C HIS A 184 0.63 16.60 -14.04
N ARG A 185 0.71 17.20 -12.86
CA ARG A 185 -0.13 16.96 -11.69
C ARG A 185 -0.86 18.24 -11.34
N ILE A 186 -1.85 18.14 -10.47
CA ILE A 186 -2.52 19.30 -9.89
C ILE A 186 -2.48 19.22 -8.37
N LYS A 187 -2.54 20.38 -7.70
CA LYS A 187 -2.76 20.53 -6.26
C LYS A 187 -4.11 21.17 -6.03
N ALA A 188 -4.99 20.51 -5.28
CA ALA A 188 -6.33 21.04 -4.95
C ALA A 188 -6.71 20.73 -3.50
N THR A 189 -6.61 21.73 -2.63
CA THR A 189 -6.79 21.59 -1.17
C THR A 189 -8.22 21.89 -0.68
N GLY A 190 -9.16 22.18 -1.60
CA GLY A 190 -10.55 22.52 -1.28
C GLY A 190 -10.91 23.95 -1.67
N PHE A 191 -10.57 24.91 -0.81
CA PHE A 191 -10.96 26.33 -0.96
C PHE A 191 -9.95 27.16 -1.77
N SER A 192 -8.73 26.66 -1.94
CA SER A 192 -7.69 27.34 -2.71
C SER A 192 -7.88 27.12 -4.22
N LYS A 193 -7.28 27.99 -5.04
CA LYS A 193 -7.17 27.76 -6.48
C LYS A 193 -6.48 26.43 -6.73
N ILE A 194 -6.92 25.72 -7.77
CA ILE A 194 -6.19 24.56 -8.29
C ILE A 194 -4.88 25.08 -8.87
N VAL A 195 -3.78 24.43 -8.52
CA VAL A 195 -2.42 24.80 -8.95
C VAL A 195 -1.82 23.67 -9.76
N ASP A 196 -1.22 23.99 -10.90
CA ASP A 196 -0.46 23.02 -11.68
C ASP A 196 0.86 22.69 -10.97
N VAL A 197 1.20 21.41 -10.92
CA VAL A 197 2.43 20.90 -10.34
C VAL A 197 3.19 20.16 -11.42
N PRO A 198 4.43 20.57 -11.74
CA PRO A 198 5.21 19.94 -12.79
C PRO A 198 5.59 18.50 -12.44
N GLY A 199 5.78 17.71 -13.49
CA GLY A 199 6.28 16.34 -13.41
C GLY A 199 5.17 15.30 -13.35
N ARG A 200 5.49 14.13 -13.88
CA ARG A 200 4.62 12.98 -13.96
C ARG A 200 4.28 12.42 -12.58
N ASP A 201 3.04 11.96 -12.45
CA ASP A 201 2.58 11.22 -11.27
C ASP A 201 2.97 9.74 -11.33
N SER A 202 2.83 9.06 -10.22
CA SER A 202 3.03 7.62 -10.12
C SER A 202 2.19 7.11 -8.96
N ALA A 203 1.57 5.95 -9.12
CA ALA A 203 1.11 5.23 -7.95
C ALA A 203 2.34 4.78 -7.14
N GLU A 204 2.18 4.63 -5.83
CA GLU A 204 3.27 4.27 -4.93
C GLU A 204 2.85 3.12 -4.02
N VAL A 205 3.65 2.06 -4.03
CA VAL A 205 3.52 0.94 -3.09
C VAL A 205 4.78 0.91 -2.25
N TYR A 206 4.62 0.90 -0.94
CA TYR A 206 5.78 0.70 -0.08
C TYR A 206 5.49 -0.05 1.21
N ILE A 207 6.54 -0.67 1.71
CA ILE A 207 6.67 -1.09 3.09
C ILE A 207 7.85 -0.42 3.77
N ILE A 208 7.64 -0.08 5.04
CA ILE A 208 8.59 0.54 5.94
C ILE A 208 8.59 -0.26 7.23
N LEU A 209 9.74 -0.79 7.60
CA LEU A 209 9.99 -1.46 8.87
C LEU A 209 10.68 -0.47 9.80
N GLN A 210 10.07 -0.18 10.94
CA GLN A 210 10.58 0.79 11.91
C GLN A 210 10.80 0.15 13.28
N LYS A 211 11.87 0.54 13.95
CA LYS A 211 12.05 0.36 15.38
C LYS A 211 11.73 1.68 16.06
N ARG A 212 10.51 1.76 16.60
CA ARG A 212 9.97 2.96 17.29
C ARG A 212 10.23 2.91 18.79
N TRP A 213 10.41 4.09 19.40
CA TRP A 213 10.36 4.29 20.85
C TRP A 213 9.77 5.67 21.17
N GLU A 214 9.27 5.83 22.40
CA GLU A 214 8.67 7.06 22.91
C GLU A 214 9.51 7.60 24.08
N ASP A 215 9.74 8.90 24.11
CA ASP A 215 10.39 9.57 25.25
C ASP A 215 9.38 9.90 26.37
N GLU A 216 9.86 10.37 27.52
CA GLU A 216 8.99 10.73 28.66
C GLU A 216 8.00 11.86 28.34
N LYS A 217 8.32 12.71 27.36
CA LYS A 217 7.45 13.82 26.92
C LYS A 217 6.34 13.32 26.01
N GLY A 218 6.47 12.14 25.44
CA GLY A 218 5.54 11.52 24.51
C GLY A 218 5.87 11.80 23.04
N ASN A 219 7.11 12.20 22.75
CA ASN A 219 7.61 12.28 21.38
C ASN A 219 8.01 10.88 20.91
N VAL A 220 7.70 10.56 19.66
CA VAL A 220 7.99 9.24 19.09
C VAL A 220 9.09 9.35 18.05
N TYR A 221 10.10 8.50 18.20
CA TYR A 221 11.25 8.41 17.31
C TYR A 221 11.31 7.04 16.67
N ALA A 222 11.98 6.95 15.53
CA ALA A 222 12.22 5.68 14.86
C ALA A 222 13.62 5.60 14.26
N LYS A 223 14.17 4.37 14.26
CA LYS A 223 15.17 3.96 13.29
C LYS A 223 14.50 3.18 12.16
N ARG A 224 14.85 3.45 10.90
CA ARG A 224 14.39 2.68 9.75
C ARG A 224 15.19 1.38 9.63
N ILE A 225 14.52 0.25 9.80
CA ILE A 225 15.14 -1.09 9.77
C ILE A 225 15.19 -1.64 8.35
N GLY A 226 14.13 -1.44 7.58
CA GLY A 226 14.04 -1.91 6.21
C GLY A 226 13.03 -1.13 5.38
N THR A 227 13.29 -1.08 4.09
CA THR A 227 12.54 -0.26 3.12
C THR A 227 12.33 -1.04 1.83
N ALA A 228 11.10 -1.00 1.32
CA ALA A 228 10.79 -1.42 -0.04
C ALA A 228 9.80 -0.39 -0.60
N ILE A 229 10.17 0.35 -1.64
CA ILE A 229 9.32 1.38 -2.27
C ILE A 229 9.35 1.22 -3.77
N GLU A 230 8.21 1.30 -4.42
CA GLU A 230 8.11 1.35 -5.86
C GLU A 230 7.11 2.39 -6.32
N ARG A 231 7.48 3.10 -7.39
CA ARG A 231 6.62 4.05 -8.09
C ARG A 231 6.25 3.48 -9.44
N LEU A 232 4.95 3.30 -9.66
CA LEU A 232 4.36 2.76 -10.87
C LEU A 232 3.82 3.92 -11.71
N SER A 233 4.55 4.29 -12.77
CA SER A 233 4.21 5.41 -13.66
C SER A 233 3.65 4.99 -15.01
N GLU A 234 3.73 3.70 -15.36
CA GLU A 234 3.35 3.20 -16.68
C GLU A 234 2.05 2.40 -16.65
N ASN A 235 1.31 2.46 -17.76
CA ASN A 235 0.15 1.62 -17.97
C ASN A 235 0.56 0.13 -17.97
N THR A 236 -0.12 -0.65 -17.15
CA THR A 236 -0.03 -2.11 -17.09
C THR A 236 -1.46 -2.62 -17.06
N PRO A 237 -2.14 -2.70 -18.23
CA PRO A 237 -3.57 -3.00 -18.28
C PRO A 237 -3.88 -4.44 -17.86
N ASP A 238 -2.92 -5.36 -18.07
CA ASP A 238 -3.00 -6.75 -17.64
C ASP A 238 -2.45 -6.92 -16.22
N TRP A 239 -2.97 -7.91 -15.51
CA TRP A 239 -2.47 -8.29 -14.18
C TRP A 239 -1.04 -8.78 -14.25
N LYS A 240 -0.18 -8.14 -13.46
CA LYS A 240 1.13 -8.63 -13.08
C LYS A 240 1.00 -9.36 -11.76
N ASN A 241 0.98 -10.69 -11.84
CA ASN A 241 0.86 -11.54 -10.66
C ASN A 241 2.22 -11.77 -9.99
N ASP A 242 2.18 -11.98 -8.68
CA ASP A 242 3.34 -12.28 -7.85
C ASP A 242 4.47 -11.25 -7.99
N HIS A 243 4.10 -9.98 -8.20
CA HIS A 243 5.07 -8.90 -8.30
C HIS A 243 5.77 -8.72 -6.96
N ARG A 244 7.10 -8.79 -6.99
CA ARG A 244 7.94 -8.94 -5.80
C ARG A 244 8.82 -7.72 -5.59
N LEU A 245 8.61 -7.04 -4.46
CA LEU A 245 9.39 -5.87 -4.05
C LEU A 245 10.30 -6.23 -2.87
N ASN A 246 11.60 -6.34 -3.16
CA ASN A 246 12.65 -6.70 -2.18
C ASN A 246 12.78 -5.64 -1.08
N VAL A 247 12.85 -6.09 0.17
CA VAL A 247 13.19 -5.23 1.31
C VAL A 247 14.71 -5.03 1.36
N LEU A 248 15.14 -3.78 1.30
CA LEU A 248 16.51 -3.37 1.60
C LEU A 248 16.61 -3.06 3.10
N TYR A 249 17.48 -3.77 3.82
CA TYR A 249 17.69 -3.60 5.26
C TYR A 249 18.85 -2.63 5.52
N GLY A 250 18.70 -1.75 6.51
CA GLY A 250 19.66 -0.67 6.80
C GLY A 250 19.63 0.45 5.76
N ASP A 251 20.73 1.21 5.65
CA ASP A 251 20.86 2.31 4.70
C ASP A 251 20.92 1.79 3.24
N PRO A 252 19.95 2.14 2.38
CA PRO A 252 19.87 1.62 1.02
C PRO A 252 20.82 2.35 0.06
N THR A 253 21.50 3.43 0.45
CA THR A 253 22.21 4.35 -0.49
C THR A 253 23.18 3.65 -1.44
N ASN A 254 23.87 2.60 -0.97
CA ASN A 254 24.85 1.85 -1.77
C ASN A 254 24.40 0.41 -2.10
N GLN A 255 23.12 0.07 -1.86
CA GLN A 255 22.61 -1.28 -2.09
C GLN A 255 22.05 -1.44 -3.51
N PRO A 256 22.23 -2.60 -4.16
CA PRO A 256 21.61 -2.89 -5.45
C PRO A 256 20.09 -2.72 -5.41
N GLY A 257 19.53 -2.09 -6.44
CA GLY A 257 18.08 -1.85 -6.55
C GLY A 257 17.58 -0.61 -5.78
N SER A 258 18.46 0.07 -5.04
CA SER A 258 18.14 1.32 -4.34
C SER A 258 17.64 2.42 -5.29
N LYS A 259 16.70 3.20 -4.79
CA LYS A 259 16.11 4.35 -5.49
C LYS A 259 16.27 5.59 -4.61
N SER A 260 16.41 6.76 -5.23
CA SER A 260 16.61 8.03 -4.53
C SER A 260 15.50 8.39 -3.53
N TYR A 261 14.28 7.87 -3.75
CA TYR A 261 13.13 8.06 -2.87
C TYR A 261 13.04 7.06 -1.70
N MET A 262 13.97 6.11 -1.57
CA MET A 262 14.00 5.11 -0.48
C MET A 262 14.69 5.62 0.79
N GLN A 263 14.99 6.91 0.88
CA GLN A 263 15.71 7.52 2.00
C GLN A 263 14.80 7.69 3.23
N LEU A 264 15.39 8.12 4.37
CA LEU A 264 14.62 8.43 5.57
C LEU A 264 13.55 9.48 5.28
N ILE A 265 12.40 9.34 5.93
CA ILE A 265 11.32 10.32 5.85
C ILE A 265 11.76 11.57 6.62
N PRO A 266 11.88 12.74 5.96
CA PRO A 266 12.24 13.97 6.64
C PRO A 266 11.15 14.37 7.63
N LYS A 267 11.54 15.10 8.68
CA LYS A 267 10.68 15.46 9.82
C LYS A 267 9.37 16.13 9.38
N GLU A 268 9.42 16.97 8.36
CA GLU A 268 8.28 17.71 7.82
C GLU A 268 7.25 16.81 7.12
N GLN A 269 7.66 15.59 6.73
CA GLN A 269 6.84 14.58 6.07
C GLN A 269 6.58 13.36 6.96
N SER A 270 6.87 13.48 8.27
CA SER A 270 6.73 12.39 9.22
C SER A 270 5.36 11.72 9.13
N LEU A 271 5.39 10.40 9.24
CA LEU A 271 4.20 9.62 9.54
C LEU A 271 3.75 9.95 10.97
N TYR A 272 2.47 9.73 11.27
CA TYR A 272 1.94 9.96 12.61
C TYR A 272 1.53 8.66 13.28
N CYS A 273 1.57 8.65 14.60
CA CYS A 273 1.04 7.57 15.43
C CYS A 273 0.38 8.12 16.69
N ILE A 274 -0.40 7.27 17.37
CA ILE A 274 -0.89 7.58 18.72
C ILE A 274 0.15 7.14 19.75
N ASN A 275 0.63 8.11 20.52
CA ASN A 275 1.54 7.85 21.64
C ASN A 275 0.81 7.28 22.87
N SER A 276 1.57 6.90 23.89
CA SER A 276 1.06 6.35 25.16
C SER A 276 0.06 7.26 25.88
N LYS A 277 0.05 8.56 25.56
CA LYS A 277 -0.83 9.59 26.13
C LYS A 277 -2.08 9.85 25.28
N GLY A 278 -2.34 9.03 24.25
CA GLY A 278 -3.50 9.17 23.38
C GLY A 278 -3.42 10.35 22.39
N LYS A 279 -2.23 10.92 22.17
CA LYS A 279 -2.02 12.05 21.26
C LYS A 279 -1.45 11.58 19.92
N SER A 280 -1.97 12.16 18.84
CA SER A 280 -1.36 12.03 17.51
C SER A 280 -0.09 12.87 17.45
N VAL A 281 1.05 12.20 17.24
CA VAL A 281 2.39 12.81 17.18
C VAL A 281 3.16 12.29 15.97
N PRO A 282 4.06 13.11 15.38
CA PRO A 282 4.92 12.63 14.31
C PRO A 282 5.91 11.57 14.83
N VAL A 283 6.21 10.61 13.97
CA VAL A 283 7.29 9.63 14.16
C VAL A 283 8.53 10.16 13.46
N GLU A 284 9.46 10.71 14.23
CA GLU A 284 10.69 11.30 13.71
C GLU A 284 11.72 10.19 13.41
N GLU A 285 12.04 9.98 12.14
CA GLU A 285 13.12 9.07 11.75
C GLU A 285 14.48 9.72 11.98
N ILE A 286 15.27 9.17 12.91
CA ILE A 286 16.56 9.76 13.33
C ILE A 286 17.78 8.99 12.81
N GLY A 287 17.56 7.93 12.02
CA GLY A 287 18.64 7.12 11.48
C GLY A 287 18.21 5.76 10.97
N TRP A 288 19.18 5.00 10.48
CA TRP A 288 19.03 3.62 10.07
C TRP A 288 19.24 2.65 11.23
N GLY A 289 18.58 1.50 11.16
CA GLY A 289 18.77 0.38 12.07
C GLY A 289 20.11 -0.32 11.86
N ASP A 290 20.58 -0.98 12.92
CA ASP A 290 21.76 -1.83 12.87
C ASP A 290 21.39 -3.24 12.34
N THR A 291 22.37 -4.04 11.90
CA THR A 291 22.12 -5.34 11.23
C THR A 291 21.33 -6.36 12.06
N ASN A 292 21.32 -6.22 13.38
CA ASN A 292 20.60 -7.10 14.30
C ASN A 292 19.31 -6.48 14.85
N ASP A 293 18.98 -5.24 14.46
CA ASP A 293 17.75 -4.61 14.91
C ASP A 293 16.53 -5.32 14.32
N LYS A 294 15.59 -5.66 15.19
CA LYS A 294 14.25 -6.10 14.79
C LYS A 294 13.30 -4.92 14.71
N PRO A 295 12.38 -4.89 13.74
CA PRO A 295 11.33 -3.89 13.73
C PRO A 295 10.42 -4.06 14.94
N THR A 296 9.78 -2.97 15.32
CA THR A 296 8.62 -2.99 16.22
C THR A 296 7.33 -2.68 15.46
N HIS A 297 7.43 -2.09 14.27
CA HIS A 297 6.29 -1.71 13.45
C HIS A 297 6.53 -2.00 11.97
N LEU A 298 5.45 -2.42 11.29
CA LEU A 298 5.35 -2.48 9.83
C LEU A 298 4.34 -1.42 9.39
N PHE A 299 4.75 -0.59 8.46
CA PHE A 299 3.85 0.27 7.72
C PHE A 299 3.85 -0.16 6.26
N LEU A 300 2.67 -0.45 5.73
CA LEU A 300 2.46 -0.72 4.32
C LEU A 300 1.44 0.28 3.81
N ARG A 301 1.72 0.88 2.66
CA ARG A 301 0.81 1.79 1.96
C ARG A 301 0.79 1.48 0.47
N VAL A 302 -0.41 1.53 -0.10
CA VAL A 302 -0.67 1.51 -1.55
C VAL A 302 -1.44 2.77 -1.87
N SER A 303 -0.93 3.61 -2.76
CA SER A 303 -1.50 4.92 -3.09
C SER A 303 -1.56 5.12 -4.61
N SER A 304 -2.64 5.69 -5.13
CA SER A 304 -2.78 6.01 -6.57
C SER A 304 -1.94 7.22 -7.03
N SER A 305 -1.33 7.93 -6.09
CA SER A 305 -0.41 9.04 -6.35
C SER A 305 0.67 9.10 -5.27
N TYR A 306 1.89 9.49 -5.64
CA TYR A 306 3.01 9.65 -4.72
C TYR A 306 3.12 11.09 -4.19
N GLY A 307 3.77 11.22 -3.03
CA GLY A 307 4.14 12.51 -2.47
C GLY A 307 3.06 13.11 -1.55
N GLU A 308 2.90 14.43 -1.64
CA GLU A 308 2.09 15.20 -0.68
C GLU A 308 0.58 14.98 -0.85
N ALA A 309 -0.14 15.18 0.25
CA ALA A 309 -1.59 15.22 0.21
C ALA A 309 -2.09 16.29 -0.78
N TYR A 310 -3.22 16.00 -1.41
CA TYR A 310 -3.91 16.89 -2.37
C TYR A 310 -3.17 17.15 -3.67
N ILE A 311 -2.06 16.46 -3.93
CA ILE A 311 -1.33 16.50 -5.21
C ILE A 311 -1.51 15.17 -5.93
N GLY A 312 -1.72 15.20 -7.24
CA GLY A 312 -1.74 14.00 -8.08
C GLY A 312 -2.31 14.23 -9.47
N THR A 313 -2.45 13.16 -10.23
CA THR A 313 -3.08 13.12 -11.56
C THR A 313 -4.44 12.42 -11.46
N VAL A 314 -5.51 13.16 -11.75
CA VAL A 314 -6.89 12.63 -11.76
C VAL A 314 -7.01 11.52 -12.79
N GLY A 315 -7.60 10.39 -12.40
CA GLY A 315 -7.76 9.21 -13.25
C GLY A 315 -6.64 8.18 -13.12
N ASN A 316 -5.60 8.44 -12.34
CA ASN A 316 -4.68 7.38 -11.93
C ASN A 316 -5.44 6.33 -11.11
N LYS A 317 -5.40 5.07 -11.56
CA LYS A 317 -6.01 3.92 -10.90
C LYS A 317 -4.98 2.82 -10.74
N LEU A 318 -4.79 2.37 -9.51
CA LEU A 318 -3.98 1.20 -9.20
C LEU A 318 -4.92 0.14 -8.61
N TRP A 319 -4.88 -1.05 -9.19
CA TRP A 319 -5.51 -2.23 -8.61
C TRP A 319 -4.42 -3.06 -7.94
N VAL A 320 -4.71 -3.55 -6.75
CA VAL A 320 -3.81 -4.44 -6.01
C VAL A 320 -4.61 -5.62 -5.48
N ASP A 321 -3.94 -6.75 -5.38
CA ASP A 321 -4.51 -7.94 -4.78
C ASP A 321 -3.45 -8.86 -4.18
N ASN A 322 -3.90 -9.83 -3.38
CA ASN A 322 -3.08 -10.91 -2.84
C ASN A 322 -1.78 -10.46 -2.16
N VAL A 323 -1.86 -9.48 -1.26
CA VAL A 323 -0.70 -8.89 -0.57
C VAL A 323 -0.14 -9.83 0.49
N ARG A 324 1.11 -10.26 0.28
CA ARG A 324 1.84 -11.23 1.10
C ARG A 324 3.22 -10.72 1.50
N LEU A 325 3.78 -11.31 2.55
CA LEU A 325 5.17 -11.13 2.98
C LEU A 325 5.94 -12.43 2.72
N ALA A 326 7.09 -12.35 2.05
CA ALA A 326 7.96 -13.48 1.75
C ALA A 326 9.14 -13.57 2.75
N TYR A 327 9.51 -14.78 3.18
CA TYR A 327 10.51 -15.06 4.21
C TYR A 327 11.53 -16.13 3.80
#